data_AF-A0A3D5UYH8-F1
#
_entry.id   AF-A0A3D5UYH8-F1
#
_cell.length_a   1.000
_cell.length_b   1.000
_cell.length_c   1.000
_cell.angle_alpha   90.00
_cell.angle_beta   90.00
_cell.angle_gamma   90.00
#
_symmetry.space_group_name_H-M   'P 1'
#
loop_
_entity.id
_entity.type
_entity.pdbx_description
1 polymer ?
#
loop_
_entity_poly.entity_id
_entity_poly.type
_entity_poly.pdbx_seq_one_letter_code
_entity_poly.pdbx_strand_id
1 'polypeptide(L)'
;NKWYFDEIYDFIFVRPAFAIGRIFWKQGDGRIIDGIGPDGISARVLDITRGVVRLQSGYLYHYAFAMLLGVAGLVTWFMVGGAH
;
A
#
# COMPACT_ATOMS: atom_id res chain seq x y z
N ASN A 1 4.09 -49.91 -40.27
CA ASN A 1 4.97 -49.62 -39.12
C ASN A 1 5.14 -48.13 -38.96
N LYS A 2 4.16 -47.45 -38.33
CA LYS A 2 4.35 -46.07 -37.87
C LYS A 2 5.37 -46.14 -36.74
N TRP A 3 6.53 -45.55 -36.98
CA TRP A 3 7.61 -45.48 -36.02
C TRP A 3 7.06 -44.75 -34.78
N TYR A 4 7.04 -45.43 -33.63
CA TYR A 4 6.63 -44.93 -32.30
C TYR A 4 7.39 -43.68 -31.82
N PHE A 5 8.27 -43.15 -32.68
CA PHE A 5 9.09 -41.98 -32.44
C PHE A 5 8.27 -40.71 -32.29
N ASP A 6 7.17 -40.56 -33.05
CA ASP A 6 6.28 -39.39 -32.93
C ASP A 6 5.60 -39.30 -31.56
N GLU A 7 5.13 -40.43 -31.03
CA GLU A 7 4.44 -40.47 -29.73
C GLU A 7 5.39 -40.22 -28.56
N ILE A 8 6.61 -40.74 -28.66
CA ILE A 8 7.67 -40.49 -27.67
C ILE A 8 8.09 -39.02 -27.71
N TYR A 9 8.24 -38.44 -28.90
CA TYR A 9 8.62 -37.03 -29.06
C TYR A 9 7.51 -36.10 -28.55
N ASP A 10 6.25 -36.40 -28.85
CA ASP A 10 5.10 -35.64 -28.35
C ASP A 10 4.99 -35.71 -26.82
N PHE A 11 5.24 -36.89 -26.25
CA PHE A 11 5.19 -37.07 -24.80
C PHE A 11 6.36 -36.41 -24.06
N ILE A 12 7.58 -36.51 -24.58
CA ILE A 12 8.80 -36.04 -23.90
C ILE A 12 9.06 -34.55 -24.14
N PHE A 13 8.71 -34.00 -25.30
CA PHE A 13 9.03 -32.61 -25.62
C PHE A 13 7.80 -31.72 -25.68
N VAL A 14 6.75 -32.14 -26.41
CA VAL A 14 5.61 -31.26 -26.69
C VAL A 14 4.77 -31.04 -25.43
N ARG A 15 4.31 -32.11 -24.78
CA ARG A 15 3.49 -32.03 -23.56
C ARG A 15 4.14 -31.24 -22.41
N PRO A 16 5.40 -31.50 -22.02
CA PRO A 16 6.05 -30.73 -20.96
C PRO A 16 6.34 -29.29 -21.36
N ALA A 17 6.68 -28.99 -22.63
CA ALA A 17 6.82 -27.60 -23.08
C ALA A 17 5.52 -26.80 -22.92
N PHE A 18 4.38 -27.39 -23.29
CA PHE A 18 3.06 -26.78 -23.07
C PHE A 18 2.69 -26.65 -21.60
N ALA A 19 3.11 -27.59 -20.75
CA ALA A 19 2.87 -27.53 -19.31
C ALA A 19 3.71 -26.40 -18.65
N ILE A 20 4.99 -26.31 -19.00
CA ILE A 20 5.89 -25.26 -18.51
C ILE A 20 5.41 -23.88 -18.96
N GLY A 21 5.01 -23.74 -20.23
CA GLY A 21 4.43 -22.49 -20.75
C GLY A 21 3.16 -22.08 -19.99
N ARG A 22 2.28 -23.03 -19.66
CA ARG A 22 1.08 -22.75 -18.85
C ARG A 22 1.40 -22.35 -17.41
N ILE A 23 2.42 -22.97 -16.81
CA ILE A 23 2.87 -22.62 -15.46
C ILE A 23 3.47 -21.21 -15.46
N PHE A 24 4.35 -20.90 -16.41
CA PHE A 24 4.92 -19.56 -16.55
C PHE A 24 3.87 -18.49 -16.83
N TRP A 25 2.85 -18.78 -17.65
CA TRP A 25 1.75 -17.83 -17.86
C TRP A 25 0.89 -17.65 -16.61
N LYS A 26 0.40 -18.72 -15.99
CA LYS A 26 -0.52 -18.59 -14.84
C LYS A 26 0.17 -18.15 -13.55
N GLN A 27 1.37 -18.66 -13.27
CA GLN A 27 2.12 -18.27 -12.07
C GLN A 27 2.96 -17.02 -12.29
N GLY A 28 3.51 -16.81 -13.48
CA GLY A 28 4.28 -15.60 -13.81
C GLY A 28 3.35 -14.43 -14.05
N ASP A 29 2.64 -14.39 -15.17
CA ASP A 29 1.75 -13.26 -15.48
C ASP A 29 0.63 -13.11 -14.44
N GLY A 30 -0.02 -14.19 -14.02
CA GLY A 30 -1.09 -14.10 -13.03
C GLY A 30 -0.64 -13.48 -11.70
N ARG A 31 0.46 -13.97 -11.09
CA ARG A 31 0.94 -13.40 -9.81
C ARG A 31 1.66 -12.07 -9.97
N ILE A 32 2.34 -11.83 -11.09
CA ILE A 32 3.03 -10.56 -11.32
C ILE A 32 1.99 -9.47 -11.60
N ILE A 33 0.97 -9.75 -12.42
CA ILE A 33 -0.11 -8.79 -12.70
C ILE A 33 -1.02 -8.62 -11.50
N ASP A 34 -1.41 -9.66 -10.78
CA ASP A 34 -2.25 -9.49 -9.56
C ASP A 34 -1.43 -8.92 -8.38
N GLY A 35 -0.14 -9.29 -8.27
CA GLY A 35 0.74 -8.85 -7.19
C GLY A 35 1.34 -7.45 -7.37
N ILE A 36 1.54 -6.99 -8.61
CA ILE A 36 2.03 -5.64 -8.95
C ILE A 36 0.88 -4.74 -9.43
N GLY A 37 -0.22 -5.31 -9.88
CA GLY A 37 -1.39 -4.60 -10.36
C GLY A 37 -2.26 -4.01 -9.24
N PRO A 38 -3.53 -3.70 -9.55
CA PRO A 38 -4.38 -2.82 -8.75
C PRO A 38 -4.48 -3.23 -7.27
N ASP A 39 -4.43 -4.52 -6.98
CA ASP A 39 -4.53 -5.06 -5.62
C ASP A 39 -3.25 -4.85 -4.79
N GLY A 40 -2.07 -4.96 -5.41
CA GLY A 40 -0.79 -4.67 -4.76
C GLY A 40 -0.60 -3.19 -4.45
N ILE A 41 -1.03 -2.31 -5.37
CA ILE A 41 -0.98 -0.86 -5.19
C ILE A 41 -2.03 -0.41 -4.16
N SER A 42 -3.24 -0.94 -4.21
CA SER A 42 -4.30 -0.59 -3.26
C SER A 42 -3.99 -1.06 -1.83
N ALA A 43 -3.37 -2.23 -1.66
CA ALA A 43 -2.90 -2.70 -0.35
C ALA A 43 -1.82 -1.76 0.24
N ARG A 44 -0.85 -1.33 -0.58
CA ARG A 44 0.20 -0.38 -0.17
C ARG A 44 -0.39 0.99 0.20
N VAL A 45 -1.36 1.49 -0.57
CA VAL A 45 -2.03 2.76 -0.29
C VAL A 45 -2.79 2.69 1.02
N LEU A 46 -3.54 1.61 1.28
CA LEU A 46 -4.28 1.44 2.55
C LEU A 46 -3.36 1.43 3.78
N ASP A 47 -2.21 0.76 3.71
CA ASP A 47 -1.25 0.72 4.82
C ASP A 47 -0.58 2.08 5.06
N ILE A 48 -0.22 2.79 3.97
CA ILE A 48 0.33 4.16 4.07
C ILE A 48 -0.71 5.09 4.66
N THR A 49 -1.96 5.06 4.18
CA THR A 49 -3.05 5.89 4.71
C THR A 49 -3.31 5.59 6.18
N ARG A 50 -3.28 4.33 6.62
CA ARG A 50 -3.40 3.98 8.06
C ARG A 50 -2.26 4.51 8.91
N GLY A 51 -1.02 4.49 8.40
CA GLY A 51 0.14 5.08 9.07
C GLY A 51 0.05 6.61 9.16
N VAL A 52 -0.33 7.25 8.06
CA VAL A 52 -0.52 8.71 7.98
C VAL A 52 -1.68 9.16 8.86
N VAL A 53 -2.81 8.46 8.90
CA VAL A 53 -3.95 8.76 9.79
C VAL A 53 -3.56 8.60 11.26
N ARG A 54 -2.70 7.64 11.60
CA ARG A 54 -2.18 7.47 12.96
C ARG A 54 -1.15 8.56 13.34
N LEU A 55 -0.41 9.10 12.37
CA LEU A 55 0.39 10.32 12.55
C LEU A 55 -0.49 11.58 12.61
N GLN A 56 -1.61 11.58 11.90
CA GLN A 56 -2.69 12.57 11.97
C GLN A 56 -3.60 12.33 13.19
N SER A 57 -3.06 11.81 14.29
CA SER A 57 -3.75 11.56 15.57
C SER A 57 -4.06 12.83 16.37
N GLY A 58 -4.33 13.95 15.69
CA GLY A 58 -4.94 15.10 16.34
C GLY A 58 -4.01 15.83 17.30
N TYR A 59 -3.12 16.66 16.75
CA TYR A 59 -2.49 17.79 17.45
C TYR A 59 -3.52 18.87 17.89
N LEU A 60 -4.79 18.50 18.06
CA LEU A 60 -5.84 19.32 18.66
C LEU A 60 -5.43 19.78 20.06
N TYR A 61 -4.68 18.95 20.81
CA TYR A 61 -4.11 19.34 22.10
C TYR A 61 -3.15 20.52 21.98
N HIS A 62 -2.26 20.52 21.00
CA HIS A 62 -1.31 21.62 20.81
C HIS A 62 -2.00 22.89 20.29
N TYR A 63 -3.01 22.73 19.44
CA TYR A 63 -3.82 23.86 18.99
C TYR A 63 -4.63 24.49 20.14
N ALA A 64 -5.29 23.67 20.94
CA ALA A 64 -6.02 24.12 22.13
C ALA A 64 -5.08 24.72 23.19
N PHE A 65 -3.89 24.18 23.36
CA PHE A 65 -2.87 24.72 24.26
C PHE A 65 -2.35 26.09 23.80
N ALA A 66 -2.07 26.25 22.50
CA ALA A 66 -1.68 27.53 21.92
C ALA A 66 -2.81 28.58 22.04
N MET A 67 -4.07 28.17 21.85
CA MET A 67 -5.23 29.03 22.06
C MET A 67 -5.37 29.49 23.52
N LEU A 68 -5.25 28.56 24.48
CA LEU A 68 -5.33 28.87 25.90
C LEU A 68 -4.22 29.83 26.34
N LEU A 69 -2.98 29.60 25.90
CA LEU A 69 -1.86 30.50 26.19
C LEU A 69 -2.06 31.88 25.57
N GLY A 70 -2.57 31.95 24.33
CA GLY A 70 -2.88 33.22 23.67
C GLY A 70 -3.93 34.03 24.42
N VAL A 71 -5.03 33.39 24.82
CA VAL A 71 -6.10 34.05 25.61
C VAL A 71 -5.59 34.47 26.98
N ALA A 72 -4.87 33.61 27.70
CA ALA A 72 -4.31 33.93 29.01
C ALA A 72 -3.33 35.12 28.94
N GLY A 73 -2.47 35.16 27.92
CA GLY A 73 -1.55 36.27 27.67
C GLY A 73 -2.27 37.58 27.38
N LEU A 74 -3.31 37.55 26.53
CA LEU A 74 -4.12 38.73 26.21
C LEU A 74 -4.87 39.27 27.43
N VAL A 75 -5.48 38.40 28.23
CA VAL A 75 -6.19 38.79 29.46
C VAL A 75 -5.20 39.40 30.46
N THR A 76 -4.03 38.78 30.65
CA THR A 76 -2.99 39.30 31.54
C THR A 76 -2.49 40.67 31.09
N TRP A 77 -2.26 40.85 29.78
CA TRP A 77 -1.85 42.13 29.22
C TRP A 77 -2.90 43.22 29.41
N PHE A 78 -4.18 42.91 29.16
CA PHE A 78 -5.28 43.85 29.39
C PHE A 78 -5.41 44.24 30.85
N MET A 79 -5.25 43.29 31.77
CA MET A 79 -5.39 43.55 33.20
C MET A 79 -4.23 44.38 33.76
N VAL A 80 -3.00 44.14 33.30
CA VAL A 80 -1.80 44.90 33.73
C VAL A 80 -1.68 46.24 33.00
N GLY A 81 -1.95 46.26 31.69
CA GLY A 81 -1.89 47.48 30.87
C GLY A 81 -3.09 48.41 31.02
N GLY A 82 -4.26 47.88 31.41
CA GLY A 82 -5.45 48.67 31.75
C GLY A 82 -5.53 49.11 33.21
N ALA A 83 -4.60 48.66 34.07
CA ALA A 83 -4.44 49.12 35.44
C ALA A 83 -3.54 50.36 35.57
N HIS A 84 -3.21 51.00 34.44
CA HIS A 84 -2.51 52.27 34.33
C HIS A 84 -3.44 53.37 33.81
#